data_AF-A0A7K0A4B6-F1
#
_entry.id   AF-A0A7K0A4B6-F1
#
_cell.length_a   1.000
_cell.length_b   1.000
_cell.length_c   1.000
_cell.angle_alpha   90.00
_cell.angle_beta   90.00
_cell.angle_gamma   90.00
#
_symmetry.space_group_name_H-M   'P 1'
#
loop_
_entity.id
_entity.type
_entity.pdbx_description
1 polymer ?
#
loop_
_entity_poly.entity_id
_entity_poly.type
_entity_poly.pdbx_seq_one_letter_code
_entity_poly.pdbx_strand_id
1 'polypeptide(L)' 'MILDSATAAHAAGVTERTIRRWVRSGVLRNHGTDRRLLVHLDDVDTARTRRAIHRSGVLDMVSATV' A
#
# COMPACT_ATOMS: atom_id res chain seq x y z
N MET A 1 12.19 -4.64 -2.30
CA MET A 1 13.20 -3.54 -2.12
C MET A 1 12.72 -2.52 -1.09
N ILE A 2 13.56 -2.01 -0.18
CA ILE A 2 13.17 -0.95 0.79
C ILE A 2 13.44 0.43 0.18
N LEU A 3 12.45 1.32 0.24
CA LEU A 3 12.48 2.68 -0.30
C LEU A 3 11.92 3.68 0.70
N ASP A 4 12.33 4.94 0.59
CA ASP A 4 11.62 6.04 1.25
C ASP A 4 10.21 6.24 0.66
N SER A 5 9.34 6.91 1.42
CA SER A 5 7.94 7.10 1.05
C SER A 5 7.75 7.81 -0.28
N ALA A 6 8.61 8.76 -0.65
CA ALA A 6 8.49 9.50 -1.90
C ALA A 6 8.85 8.61 -3.10
N THR A 7 9.99 7.91 -3.01
CA THR A 7 10.44 6.99 -4.05
C THR A 7 9.47 5.82 -4.22
N ALA A 8 8.99 5.24 -3.12
CA ALA A 8 8.01 4.15 -3.15
C ALA A 8 6.67 4.60 -3.76
N ALA A 9 6.22 5.81 -3.42
CA ALA A 9 4.99 6.39 -3.98
C ALA A 9 5.10 6.58 -5.49
N HIS A 10 6.21 7.15 -5.96
CA HIS A 10 6.49 7.33 -7.39
C HIS A 10 6.53 5.98 -8.12
N ALA A 11 7.28 5.01 -7.59
CA ALA A 11 7.42 3.68 -8.20
C ALA A 11 6.08 2.93 -8.30
N ALA A 12 5.24 3.02 -7.27
CA ALA A 12 3.95 2.35 -7.24
C ALA A 12 2.79 3.15 -7.87
N GLY A 13 3.04 4.36 -8.39
CA GLY A 13 2.01 5.21 -8.98
C GLY A 13 0.93 5.66 -7.98
N VAL A 14 1.30 5.90 -6.73
CA VAL A 14 0.41 6.42 -5.68
C VAL A 14 0.95 7.72 -5.10
N THR A 15 0.14 8.44 -4.33
CA THR A 15 0.62 9.64 -3.64
C THR A 15 1.40 9.28 -2.37
N GLU A 16 2.38 10.09 -1.98
CA GLU A 16 3.08 9.90 -0.71
C GLU A 16 2.12 9.97 0.50
N ARG A 17 1.07 10.79 0.40
CA ARG A 17 0.00 10.86 1.41
C ARG A 17 -0.71 9.52 1.57
N THR A 18 -0.90 8.76 0.49
CA THR A 18 -1.44 7.41 0.51
C THR A 18 -0.52 6.45 1.27
N ILE A 19 0.79 6.49 1.01
CA ILE A 19 1.79 5.69 1.74
C ILE A 19 1.73 6.01 3.23
N ARG A 20 1.77 7.30 3.61
CA ARG A 20 1.67 7.73 5.02
C ARG A 20 0.39 7.23 5.68
N ARG A 21 -0.74 7.30 4.98
CA ARG A 21 -2.01 6.78 5.49
C ARG A 21 -1.95 5.27 5.71
N TRP A 22 -1.39 4.51 4.77
CA TRP A 22 -1.28 3.06 4.89
C TRP A 22 -0.35 2.64 6.02
N VAL A 23 0.76 3.34 6.23
CA VAL A 23 1.62 3.12 7.40
C VAL A 23 0.86 3.41 8.69
N ARG A 24 0.19 4.57 8.80
CA ARG A 24 -0.59 4.93 9.99
C ARG A 24 -1.73 3.96 10.29
N SER A 25 -2.33 3.36 9.26
CA SER A 25 -3.41 2.38 9.42
C SER A 25 -2.90 0.94 9.57
N GLY A 26 -1.58 0.72 9.64
CA GLY A 26 -0.98 -0.62 9.77
C GLY A 26 -1.03 -1.49 8.52
N VAL A 27 -1.38 -0.93 7.36
CA VAL A 27 -1.40 -1.65 6.07
C VAL A 27 0.01 -1.86 5.53
N LEU A 28 0.91 -0.91 5.78
CA LEU A 28 2.33 -1.02 5.46
C LEU A 28 3.15 -0.98 6.74
N ARG A 29 4.25 -1.74 6.77
CA ARG A 29 5.22 -1.67 7.85
C ARG A 29 6.21 -0.53 7.60
N ASN A 30 6.43 0.30 8.61
CA ASN A 30 7.54 1.26 8.60
C ASN A 30 8.82 0.57 9.08
N HIS A 31 9.88 0.66 8.29
CA HIS A 31 11.23 0.18 8.61
C HIS A 31 12.18 1.32 8.97
N GLY A 32 11.70 2.57 8.91
CA GLY A 32 12.44 3.77 9.27
C GLY A 32 11.98 4.33 10.60
N THR A 33 11.97 5.66 10.69
CA THR A 33 11.50 6.41 11.86
C THR A 33 10.17 7.09 11.56
N ASP A 34 9.53 7.68 12.56
CA ASP A 34 8.30 8.46 12.36
C ASP A 34 8.51 9.68 11.44
N ARG A 35 9.74 10.22 11.40
CA ARG A 35 10.11 11.36 10.55
C ARG A 35 10.53 10.94 9.15
N ARG A 36 11.00 9.71 8.97
CA ARG A 36 11.46 9.17 7.70
C ARG A 36 10.92 7.76 7.49
N LEU A 37 9.81 7.69 6.77
CA LEU A 37 9.15 6.43 6.45
C LEU A 37 9.99 5.65 5.43
N LEU A 38 10.27 4.39 5.76
CA LEU A 38 10.87 3.42 4.85
C LEU A 38 9.92 2.24 4.71
N VAL A 39 9.59 1.85 3.49
CA VAL A 39 8.62 0.78 3.20
C VAL A 39 9.17 -0.16 2.15
N HIS A 40 8.75 -1.42 2.17
CA HIS A 40 9.01 -2.35 1.07
C HIS A 40 8.11 -2.02 -0.12
N LEU A 41 8.69 -1.83 -1.30
CA LEU A 41 7.95 -1.56 -2.54
C LEU A 41 6.93 -2.67 -2.84
N ASP A 42 7.30 -3.93 -2.60
CA ASP A 42 6.44 -5.10 -2.85
C ASP A 42 5.16 -5.08 -2.00
N ASP A 43 5.26 -4.58 -0.76
CA ASP A 43 4.10 -4.39 0.12
C ASP A 43 3.21 -3.23 -0.38
N VAL A 44 3.82 -2.17 -0.92
CA VAL A 44 3.09 -1.04 -1.52
C VAL A 44 2.26 -1.51 -2.71
N ASP A 45 2.85 -2.29 -3.61
CA ASP A 45 2.15 -2.82 -4.78
C ASP A 45 1.04 -3.80 -4.40
N THR A 46 1.30 -4.64 -3.40
CA THR A 46 0.28 -5.54 -2.84
C THR A 46 -0.90 -4.76 -2.26
N ALA A 47 -0.62 -3.72 -1.46
CA ALA A 47 -1.65 -2.87 -0.86
C ALA A 47 -2.46 -2.09 -1.91
N ARG A 48 -1.79 -1.59 -2.95
CA ARG A 48 -2.41 -0.91 -4.09
C ARG A 48 -3.36 -1.84 -4.84
N THR A 49 -2.88 -3.02 -5.19
CA THR A 49 -3.64 -4.02 -5.95
C THR A 49 -4.87 -4.48 -5.19
N ARG A 50 -4.72 -4.87 -3.91
CA ARG A 50 -5.87 -5.26 -3.05
C ARG A 50 -6.95 -4.19 -3.00
N ARG A 51 -6.56 -2.91 -2.89
CA ARG A 51 -7.51 -1.79 -2.83
C ARG A 51 -8.14 -1.47 -4.18
N ALA A 52 -7.44 -1.67 -5.28
CA ALA A 52 -8.01 -1.55 -6.62
C ALA A 52 -9.13 -2.58 -6.83
N ILE A 53 -8.88 -3.83 -6.42
CA ILE A 53 -9.86 -4.93 -6.50
C ILE A 53 -11.08 -4.65 -5.62
N HIS A 54 -10.87 -4.19 -4.38
CA HIS A 54 -12.00 -3.85 -3.50
C HIS A 54 -12.83 -2.68 -4.03
N ARG A 55 -12.19 -1.69 -4.68
CA ARG A 55 -12.91 -0.58 -5.32
C ARG A 55 -13.69 -1.02 -6.57
N SER A 56 -13.22 -2.04 -7.29
CA SER A 56 -13.89 -2.56 -8.48
C SER A 56 -14.99 -3.58 -8.19
N GLY A 57 -15.25 -3.93 -6.91
CA GLY A 57 -16.31 -4.86 -6.53
C GLY A 57 -16.08 -6.32 -6.95
N VAL A 58 -14.88 -6.68 -7.42
CA VAL A 58 -14.61 -8.01 -8.00
C VAL A 58 -14.55 -9.10 -6.92
N LEU A 59 -14.17 -8.78 -5.68
CA LEU A 59 -14.11 -9.77 -4.58
C LEU A 59 -15.45 -10.06 -3.90
N ASP A 60 -16.46 -9.18 -4.01
CA ASP A 60 -17.78 -9.45 -3.42
C ASP A 60 -18.52 -10.58 -4.15
N MET A 61 -18.14 -10.86 -5.40
CA MET A 61 -18.74 -11.94 -6.20
C MET A 61 -18.09 -13.31 -5.96
N VAL A 62 -16.78 -13.36 -5.65
CA VAL A 62 -16.04 -14.63 -5.49
C VAL A 62 -16.18 -15.22 -4.09
N SER A 63 -16.52 -14.41 -3.08
CA SER A 63 -16.80 -14.89 -1.71
C SER A 63 -18.24 -15.38 -1.50
N ALA A 64 -19.15 -15.22 -2.46
CA ALA A 64 -20.53 -15.73 -2.37
C ALA A 64 -20.68 -17.17 -2.93
N THR A 65 -19.59 -17.82 -3.31
CA THR A 65 -19.60 -19.18 -3.86
C THR A 65 -18.36 -19.94 -3.38
N VAL A 66 -18.31 -20.28 -2.09
CA VAL A 66 -17.81 -21.56 -1.53
C VAL A 66 -18.34 -21.66 -0.09
#